data_AF-A0A3C1V7D3-F1
#
_entry.id   AF-A0A3C1V7D3-F1
#
_cell.length_a   1.000
_cell.length_b   1.000
_cell.length_c   1.000
_cell.angle_alpha   90.00
_cell.angle_beta   90.00
_cell.angle_gamma   90.00
#
_symmetry.space_group_name_H-M   'P 1'
#
loop_
_entity.id
_entity.type
_entity.pdbx_description
1 polymer ?
#
loop_
_entity_poly.entity_id
_entity_poly.type
_entity_poly.pdbx_seq_one_letter_code
_entity_poly.pdbx_strand_id
1 'polypeptide(L)'
;DRRDCYLITQNALADGTYLDYLRAQYNRSKQIDPPFFREFIRYVLGIPLGPDNSLVNGLSDLAFNVLDRPFTAWGLHVETKRRAEGVYPPSEIYIPSPADSQKCFQDYTDDVARRQQLGQLKPGENVNVDNGRVQVSGQVAVMMINGLLCKVIFDNNPTNEFYVEESFPLDWMYPYETPFGIIMKINRNTQAELSDDVFQLDHQFWTKFSARLCGNWITYDTSVKEIADFCERTYISNNYKGFTGDRRFVRDDDGQKAFSKLRSSQAGMYYWRLGPQCPPEFRQKSAASQAALVRETDFAFKQSFAFCPYSPEAVYRYVNFLLQFGRFDDAVIIAETCKKLDPYNDQISNLLEQLKQYKKQNAERSQTVSQIDQMENTARTNPANFQNLITLGGTYLQLQQTNRAVELLDQAFASPNLKFQDTAAIAQYYAQLGSFGKLETALKRLVALAPDRPEPLYDLSAFQAITGQTPLALQNLKIALNMNTKRLATNPSATDLLTAARTDQRFNALRALPEFQKLVPPQ
;
A
#
# COMPACT_ATOMS: atom_id res chain seq x y z
N ASP A 1 -0.69 -45.33 -10.13
CA ASP A 1 0.12 -44.82 -9.00
C ASP A 1 1.23 -43.98 -9.61
N ARG A 2 1.18 -42.65 -9.48
CA ARG A 2 2.15 -41.70 -10.05
C ARG A 2 2.93 -41.08 -8.88
N ARG A 3 3.84 -41.83 -8.27
CA ARG A 3 4.73 -41.34 -7.19
C ARG A 3 5.99 -40.67 -7.73
N ASP A 4 6.11 -40.61 -9.05
CA ASP A 4 7.13 -39.93 -9.82
C ASP A 4 6.82 -38.43 -10.05
N CYS A 5 5.58 -38.01 -9.79
CA CYS A 5 5.15 -36.61 -9.85
C CYS A 5 4.35 -36.24 -8.59
N TYR A 6 4.88 -35.30 -7.80
CA TYR A 6 4.27 -34.90 -6.53
C TYR A 6 3.36 -33.69 -6.72
N LEU A 7 2.09 -33.84 -6.35
CA LEU A 7 1.13 -32.74 -6.29
C LEU A 7 0.79 -32.49 -4.81
N ILE A 8 1.15 -31.29 -4.33
CA ILE A 8 1.00 -30.89 -2.94
C ILE A 8 0.31 -29.52 -2.94
N THR A 9 -0.83 -29.41 -2.26
CA THR A 9 -1.49 -28.11 -2.07
C THR A 9 -0.86 -27.37 -0.90
N GLN A 10 -0.36 -26.16 -1.17
CA GLN A 10 0.20 -25.29 -0.14
C GLN A 10 -0.81 -24.92 0.95
N ASN A 11 -2.11 -24.86 0.63
CA ASN A 11 -3.13 -24.30 1.52
C ASN A 11 -3.55 -25.23 2.67
N ALA A 12 -3.17 -26.51 2.62
CA ALA A 12 -3.59 -27.52 3.59
C ALA A 12 -2.43 -28.13 4.39
N LEU A 13 -1.20 -27.65 4.24
CA LEU A 13 -0.03 -28.27 4.91
C LEU A 13 -0.11 -28.21 6.45
N ALA A 14 -0.76 -27.20 7.02
CA ALA A 14 -1.01 -27.11 8.45
C ALA A 14 -2.09 -28.09 8.95
N ASP A 15 -2.83 -28.76 8.06
CA ASP A 15 -3.79 -29.80 8.41
C ASP A 15 -3.06 -31.15 8.59
N GLY A 16 -3.08 -31.68 9.80
CA GLY A 16 -2.46 -32.97 10.12
C GLY A 16 -3.01 -34.13 9.30
N THR A 17 -4.30 -34.13 8.99
CA THR A 17 -4.96 -35.17 8.18
C THR A 17 -4.44 -35.13 6.74
N TYR A 18 -4.23 -33.93 6.20
CA TYR A 18 -3.66 -33.77 4.86
C TYR A 18 -2.20 -34.22 4.81
N LEU A 19 -1.39 -33.90 5.82
CA LEU A 19 -0.02 -34.40 5.92
C LEU A 19 0.02 -35.93 6.07
N ASP A 20 -0.91 -36.52 6.83
CA ASP A 20 -1.03 -37.97 6.96
C ASP A 20 -1.38 -38.63 5.63
N TYR A 21 -2.31 -38.03 4.87
CA TYR A 21 -2.61 -38.44 3.49
C TYR A 21 -1.37 -38.39 2.59
N LEU A 22 -0.61 -37.28 2.61
CA LEU A 22 0.62 -37.15 1.81
C LEU A 22 1.67 -38.18 2.21
N ARG A 23 1.85 -38.46 3.51
CA ARG A 23 2.78 -39.50 3.98
C ARG A 23 2.32 -40.89 3.55
N ALA A 24 1.03 -41.20 3.63
CA ALA A 24 0.52 -42.47 3.15
C ALA A 24 0.69 -42.64 1.63
N GLN A 25 0.54 -41.55 0.87
CA GLN A 25 0.69 -41.57 -0.58
C GLN A 25 2.15 -41.65 -1.05
N TYR A 26 3.03 -40.86 -0.45
CA TYR A 26 4.39 -40.65 -0.96
C TYR A 26 5.50 -41.27 -0.08
N ASN A 27 5.23 -41.58 1.19
CA ASN A 27 6.22 -42.13 2.15
C ASN A 27 5.89 -43.57 2.52
N ARG A 28 5.59 -44.39 1.51
CA ARG A 28 5.16 -45.78 1.68
C ARG A 28 6.17 -46.59 2.49
N SER A 29 7.46 -46.31 2.35
CA SER A 29 8.52 -47.01 3.09
C SER A 29 8.44 -46.86 4.62
N LYS A 30 7.79 -45.80 5.11
CA LYS A 30 7.62 -45.51 6.55
C LYS A 30 6.24 -45.85 7.07
N GLN A 31 5.31 -46.26 6.20
CA GLN A 31 3.95 -46.59 6.60
C GLN A 31 3.91 -47.96 7.28
N ILE A 32 3.30 -48.02 8.46
CA ILE A 32 2.98 -49.28 9.13
C ILE A 32 1.52 -49.60 8.81
N ASP A 33 1.28 -50.66 8.06
CA ASP A 33 -0.09 -51.08 7.75
C ASP A 33 -0.73 -51.73 8.99
N PRO A 34 -1.89 -51.23 9.44
CA PRO A 34 -2.66 -51.96 10.44
C PRO A 34 -3.18 -53.27 9.83
N PRO A 35 -3.38 -54.32 10.65
CA PRO A 35 -3.99 -55.56 10.18
C PRO A 35 -5.47 -55.32 9.86
N PHE A 36 -5.76 -54.96 8.61
CA PHE A 36 -7.07 -54.56 8.14
C PHE A 36 -8.16 -55.56 8.50
N PHE A 37 -7.97 -56.85 8.23
CA PHE A 37 -9.01 -57.86 8.44
C PHE A 37 -9.25 -58.12 9.93
N ARG A 38 -8.18 -58.14 10.74
CA ARG A 38 -8.28 -58.18 12.20
C ARG A 38 -9.09 -57.01 12.75
N GLU A 39 -8.74 -55.78 12.37
CA GLU A 39 -9.41 -54.59 12.87
C GLU A 39 -10.85 -54.46 12.35
N PHE A 40 -11.10 -54.89 11.12
CA PHE A 40 -12.46 -54.97 10.57
C PHE A 40 -13.35 -55.93 11.37
N ILE A 41 -12.84 -57.12 11.71
CA ILE A 41 -13.59 -58.09 12.54
C ILE A 41 -13.83 -57.53 13.95
N ARG A 42 -12.81 -56.94 14.58
CA ARG A 42 -12.95 -56.27 15.89
C ARG A 42 -14.00 -55.18 15.86
N TYR A 43 -14.03 -54.39 14.81
CA TYR A 43 -15.02 -53.32 14.66
C TYR A 43 -16.43 -53.87 14.47
N VAL A 44 -16.64 -54.73 13.46
CA VAL A 44 -17.97 -55.22 13.09
C VAL A 44 -18.57 -56.11 14.18
N LEU A 45 -17.78 -56.99 14.79
CA LEU A 45 -18.27 -57.91 15.83
C LEU A 45 -18.12 -57.35 17.25
N GLY A 46 -17.20 -56.43 17.51
CA GLY A 46 -17.00 -55.82 18.82
C GLY A 46 -18.12 -54.85 19.21
N ILE A 47 -18.80 -54.22 18.25
CA ILE A 47 -19.98 -53.37 18.50
C ILE A 47 -21.12 -54.17 19.17
N PRO A 48 -21.58 -55.31 18.63
CA PRO A 48 -22.66 -56.09 19.25
C PRO A 48 -22.21 -57.02 20.39
N LEU A 49 -20.97 -57.52 20.39
CA LEU A 49 -20.53 -58.59 21.31
C LEU A 49 -19.57 -58.15 22.42
N GLY A 50 -19.09 -56.90 22.36
CA GLY A 50 -18.09 -56.34 23.27
C GLY A 50 -16.65 -56.58 22.79
N PRO A 51 -15.72 -55.63 23.04
CA PRO A 51 -14.35 -55.67 22.51
C PRO A 51 -13.47 -56.78 23.12
N ASP A 52 -13.77 -57.24 24.34
CA ASP A 52 -13.00 -58.29 25.04
C ASP A 52 -13.59 -59.70 24.88
N ASN A 53 -14.56 -59.88 23.98
CA ASN A 53 -15.22 -61.16 23.75
C ASN A 53 -14.26 -62.21 23.18
N SER A 54 -14.24 -63.42 23.75
CA SER A 54 -13.32 -64.50 23.36
C SER A 54 -13.50 -64.96 21.90
N LEU A 55 -14.72 -64.94 21.38
CA LEU A 55 -15.02 -65.27 19.99
C LEU A 55 -14.52 -64.18 19.03
N VAL A 56 -14.70 -62.90 19.41
CA VAL A 56 -14.16 -61.76 18.64
C VAL A 56 -12.64 -61.83 18.58
N ASN A 57 -11.98 -62.08 19.72
CA ASN A 57 -10.53 -62.23 19.78
C ASN A 57 -10.02 -63.42 18.97
N GLY A 58 -10.66 -64.59 19.09
CA GLY A 58 -10.28 -65.78 18.32
C GLY A 58 -10.42 -65.62 16.81
N LEU A 59 -11.53 -65.04 16.34
CA LEU A 59 -11.73 -64.76 14.90
C LEU A 59 -10.79 -63.68 14.38
N SER A 60 -10.52 -62.65 15.20
CA SER A 60 -9.57 -61.59 14.85
C SER A 60 -8.15 -62.13 14.67
N ASP A 61 -7.70 -63.00 15.58
CA ASP A 61 -6.37 -63.60 15.49
C ASP A 61 -6.27 -64.61 14.32
N LEU A 62 -7.36 -65.32 14.01
CA LEU A 62 -7.43 -66.17 12.81
C LEU A 62 -7.33 -65.32 11.53
N ALA A 63 -8.10 -64.25 11.42
CA ALA A 63 -8.04 -63.34 10.27
C ALA A 63 -6.69 -62.66 10.13
N PHE A 64 -6.04 -62.29 11.24
CA PHE A 64 -4.68 -61.80 11.22
C PHE A 64 -3.70 -62.79 10.57
N ASN A 65 -3.74 -64.04 11.01
CA ASN A 65 -2.79 -65.04 10.52
C ASN A 65 -3.10 -65.54 9.09
N VAL A 66 -4.38 -65.65 8.73
CA VAL A 66 -4.81 -66.25 7.46
C VAL A 66 -5.02 -65.21 6.35
N LEU A 67 -5.37 -63.97 6.69
CA LEU A 67 -5.66 -62.91 5.71
C LEU A 67 -4.60 -61.79 5.78
N ASP A 68 -4.40 -61.16 6.94
CA ASP A 68 -3.52 -59.98 7.02
C ASP A 68 -2.06 -60.32 6.71
N ARG A 69 -1.50 -61.39 7.29
CA ARG A 69 -0.10 -61.80 7.04
C ARG A 69 0.19 -62.07 5.56
N PRO A 70 -0.54 -62.94 4.84
CA PRO A 70 -0.26 -63.19 3.43
C PRO A 70 -0.57 -61.97 2.55
N PHE A 71 -1.64 -61.21 2.84
CA PHE A 71 -1.98 -60.02 2.07
C PHE A 71 -0.90 -58.93 2.18
N THR A 72 -0.39 -58.69 3.39
CA THR A 72 0.70 -57.74 3.64
C THR A 72 2.02 -58.21 3.00
N ALA A 73 2.32 -59.51 3.08
CA ALA A 73 3.50 -60.09 2.42
C ALA A 73 3.44 -59.95 0.90
N TRP A 74 2.27 -60.16 0.29
CA TRP A 74 2.05 -59.91 -1.13
C TRP A 74 2.22 -58.43 -1.49
N GLY A 75 1.67 -57.52 -0.68
CA GLY A 75 1.86 -56.08 -0.84
C GLY A 75 3.34 -55.69 -0.84
N LEU A 76 4.12 -56.22 0.12
CA LEU A 76 5.56 -56.00 0.20
C LEU A 76 6.30 -56.55 -1.03
N HIS A 77 5.91 -57.73 -1.52
CA HIS A 77 6.49 -58.31 -2.74
C HIS A 77 6.25 -57.40 -3.96
N VAL A 78 5.00 -56.95 -4.16
CA VAL A 78 4.64 -56.04 -5.27
C VAL A 78 5.40 -54.71 -5.17
N GLU A 79 5.47 -54.13 -3.97
CA GLU A 79 6.21 -52.88 -3.73
C GLU A 79 7.70 -53.04 -4.06
N THR A 80 8.33 -54.11 -3.59
CA THR A 80 9.75 -54.41 -3.83
C THR A 80 10.04 -54.57 -5.32
N LYS A 81 9.19 -55.35 -6.03
CA LYS A 81 9.31 -55.55 -7.47
C LYS A 81 9.22 -54.23 -8.23
N ARG A 82 8.21 -53.40 -7.94
CA ARG A 82 8.02 -52.11 -8.62
C ARG A 82 9.17 -51.12 -8.39
N ARG A 83 9.77 -51.13 -7.19
CA ARG A 83 10.99 -50.35 -6.93
C ARG A 83 12.18 -50.84 -7.74
N ALA A 84 12.39 -52.15 -7.81
CA ALA A 84 13.46 -52.74 -8.63
C ALA A 84 13.29 -52.44 -10.12
N GLU A 85 12.05 -52.34 -10.60
CA GLU A 85 11.71 -51.97 -11.99
C GLU A 85 11.77 -50.46 -12.27
N GLY A 86 12.05 -49.62 -11.26
CA GLY A 86 12.14 -48.17 -11.42
C GLY A 86 10.79 -47.45 -11.58
N VAL A 87 9.68 -48.09 -11.18
CA VAL A 87 8.33 -47.51 -11.26
C VAL A 87 8.16 -46.33 -10.29
N TYR A 88 8.91 -46.35 -9.18
CA TYR A 88 8.90 -45.30 -8.17
C TYR A 88 10.27 -44.61 -8.10
N PRO A 89 10.34 -43.34 -7.69
CA PRO A 89 11.61 -42.66 -7.50
C PRO A 89 12.48 -43.38 -6.46
N PRO A 90 13.82 -43.41 -6.64
CA PRO A 90 14.73 -44.07 -5.71
C PRO A 90 14.65 -43.53 -4.28
N SER A 91 14.36 -42.24 -4.14
CA SER A 91 14.15 -41.57 -2.86
C SER A 91 12.73 -41.03 -2.80
N GLU A 92 12.03 -41.33 -1.71
CA GLU A 92 10.72 -40.75 -1.43
C GLU A 92 10.88 -39.29 -0.99
N ILE A 93 9.92 -38.45 -1.37
CA ILE A 93 9.88 -37.06 -0.94
C ILE A 93 9.73 -36.99 0.58
N TYR A 94 10.48 -36.15 1.25
CA TYR A 94 10.24 -35.84 2.65
C TYR A 94 8.96 -35.03 2.80
N ILE A 95 8.02 -35.54 3.60
CA ILE A 95 6.78 -34.87 4.00
C ILE A 95 6.90 -34.50 5.48
N PRO A 96 6.57 -33.26 5.90
CA PRO A 96 6.77 -32.79 7.26
C PRO A 96 6.16 -33.72 8.30
N SER A 97 6.91 -33.99 9.36
CA SER A 97 6.46 -34.77 10.51
C SER A 97 5.59 -33.93 11.46
N PRO A 98 4.91 -34.55 12.43
CA PRO A 98 4.23 -33.80 13.50
C PRO A 98 5.19 -32.88 14.27
N ALA A 99 6.46 -33.28 14.45
CA ALA A 99 7.47 -32.46 15.11
C ALA A 99 7.84 -31.23 14.26
N ASP A 100 7.97 -31.39 12.93
CA ASP A 100 8.21 -30.26 12.02
C ASP A 100 7.04 -29.28 12.05
N SER A 101 5.81 -29.80 12.07
CA SER A 101 4.61 -28.98 12.22
C SER A 101 4.67 -28.18 13.51
N GLN A 102 4.82 -28.84 14.66
CA GLN A 102 4.93 -28.16 15.95
C GLN A 102 6.04 -27.09 15.96
N LYS A 103 7.19 -27.39 15.34
CA LYS A 103 8.28 -26.43 15.19
C LYS A 103 7.88 -25.22 14.33
N CYS A 104 7.25 -25.42 13.18
CA CYS A 104 6.80 -24.33 12.30
C CYS A 104 5.76 -23.44 12.99
N PHE A 105 4.83 -24.03 13.75
CA PHE A 105 3.87 -23.29 14.58
C PHE A 105 4.58 -22.44 15.65
N GLN A 106 5.59 -23.00 16.33
CA GLN A 106 6.38 -22.29 17.34
C GLN A 106 7.18 -21.15 16.71
N ASP A 107 7.93 -21.42 15.64
CA ASP A 107 8.76 -20.43 14.93
C ASP A 107 7.91 -19.23 14.47
N TYR A 108 6.72 -19.49 13.91
CA TYR A 108 5.81 -18.42 13.49
C TYR A 108 5.27 -17.63 14.69
N THR A 109 4.88 -18.30 15.77
CA THR A 109 4.35 -17.65 16.98
C THR A 109 5.40 -16.74 17.62
N ASP A 110 6.65 -17.19 17.69
CA ASP A 110 7.77 -16.41 18.23
C ASP A 110 8.10 -15.19 17.37
N ASP A 111 8.09 -15.34 16.03
CA ASP A 111 8.30 -14.22 15.11
C ASP A 111 7.20 -13.17 15.22
N VAL A 112 5.94 -13.59 15.23
CA VAL A 112 4.78 -12.69 15.37
C VAL A 112 4.81 -11.96 16.70
N ALA A 113 5.11 -12.65 17.80
CA ALA A 113 5.23 -12.05 19.13
C ALA A 113 6.27 -10.93 19.16
N ARG A 114 7.45 -11.19 18.56
CA ARG A 114 8.52 -10.20 18.41
C ARG A 114 8.07 -9.02 17.56
N ARG A 115 7.46 -9.26 16.39
CA ARG A 115 6.97 -8.20 15.50
C ARG A 115 5.85 -7.38 16.13
N GLN A 116 4.99 -7.98 16.95
CA GLN A 116 3.96 -7.28 17.70
C GLN A 116 4.56 -6.23 18.65
N GLN A 117 5.60 -6.59 19.40
CA GLN A 117 6.31 -5.67 20.30
C GLN A 117 6.98 -4.50 19.55
N LEU A 118 7.35 -4.72 18.28
CA LEU A 118 7.96 -3.71 17.41
C LEU A 118 6.94 -2.90 16.60
N GLY A 119 5.64 -3.20 16.69
CA GLY A 119 4.61 -2.58 15.86
C GLY A 119 4.72 -2.93 14.37
N GLN A 120 5.26 -4.12 14.06
CA GLN A 120 5.58 -4.61 12.71
C GLN A 120 4.68 -5.79 12.27
N LEU A 121 3.43 -5.82 12.73
CA LEU A 121 2.47 -6.80 12.25
C LEU A 121 2.13 -6.54 10.78
N LYS A 122 2.01 -7.62 10.01
CA LYS A 122 1.56 -7.57 8.62
C LYS A 122 0.07 -7.23 8.59
N PRO A 123 -0.39 -6.54 7.54
CA PRO A 123 -1.83 -6.32 7.34
C PRO A 123 -2.61 -7.64 7.42
N GLY A 124 -3.66 -7.68 8.25
CA GLY A 124 -4.52 -8.85 8.43
C GLY A 124 -4.00 -9.91 9.40
N GLU A 125 -2.83 -9.73 10.03
CA GLU A 125 -2.43 -10.58 11.16
C GLU A 125 -3.24 -10.22 12.41
N ASN A 126 -3.80 -11.24 13.06
CA ASN A 126 -4.54 -11.09 14.31
C ASN A 126 -3.85 -11.90 15.42
N VAL A 127 -3.44 -11.19 16.48
CA VAL A 127 -2.59 -11.71 17.55
C VAL A 127 -3.21 -11.35 18.90
N ASN A 128 -3.64 -12.36 19.63
CA ASN A 128 -4.16 -12.22 20.98
C ASN A 128 -3.15 -12.80 21.98
N VAL A 129 -2.89 -12.09 23.07
CA VAL A 129 -2.05 -12.61 24.16
C VAL A 129 -2.99 -13.01 25.28
N ASP A 130 -3.11 -14.31 25.53
CA ASP A 130 -3.94 -14.86 26.61
C ASP A 130 -3.07 -15.62 27.62
N ASN A 131 -3.12 -15.21 28.89
CA ASN A 131 -2.31 -15.77 29.99
C ASN A 131 -0.80 -15.87 29.68
N GLY A 132 -0.25 -14.89 28.96
CA GLY A 132 1.17 -14.88 28.56
C GLY A 132 1.51 -15.82 27.40
N ARG A 133 0.52 -16.48 26.79
CA ARG A 133 0.67 -17.26 25.55
C ARG A 133 0.12 -16.48 24.37
N VAL A 134 0.92 -16.40 23.31
CA VAL A 134 0.54 -15.77 22.05
C VAL A 134 -0.35 -16.74 21.28
N GLN A 135 -1.56 -16.32 20.98
CA GLN A 135 -2.50 -17.00 20.10
C GLN A 135 -2.56 -16.25 18.78
N VAL A 136 -2.22 -16.95 17.71
CA VAL A 136 -2.33 -16.46 16.34
C VAL A 136 -3.61 -17.00 15.71
N SER A 137 -4.35 -16.15 15.00
CA SER A 137 -5.58 -16.55 14.33
C SER A 137 -5.72 -15.88 12.96
N GLY A 138 -6.61 -16.43 12.14
CA GLY A 138 -6.92 -15.90 10.82
C GLY A 138 -6.09 -16.52 9.68
N GLN A 139 -6.52 -16.21 8.45
CA GLN A 139 -5.99 -16.80 7.23
C GLN A 139 -4.49 -16.52 7.05
N VAL A 140 -4.02 -15.31 7.41
CA VAL A 140 -2.60 -14.94 7.26
C VAL A 140 -1.72 -15.86 8.11
N ALA A 141 -2.09 -16.13 9.36
CA ALA A 141 -1.33 -17.02 10.23
C ALA A 141 -1.22 -18.43 9.67
N VAL A 142 -2.34 -19.01 9.22
CA VAL A 142 -2.37 -20.33 8.59
C VAL A 142 -1.47 -20.37 7.36
N MET A 143 -1.53 -19.36 6.50
CA MET A 143 -0.71 -19.32 5.29
C MET A 143 0.78 -19.14 5.55
N MET A 144 1.16 -18.37 6.57
CA MET A 144 2.56 -18.22 6.94
C MET A 144 3.14 -19.54 7.50
N ILE A 145 2.36 -20.28 8.30
CA ILE A 145 2.75 -21.61 8.79
C ILE A 145 2.85 -22.63 7.65
N ASN A 146 1.88 -22.63 6.74
CA ASN A 146 1.94 -23.39 5.49
C ASN A 146 3.22 -23.06 4.71
N GLY A 147 3.62 -21.79 4.67
CA GLY A 147 4.88 -21.35 4.08
C GLY A 147 6.11 -22.00 4.70
N LEU A 148 6.20 -22.04 6.03
CA LEU A 148 7.29 -22.71 6.74
C LEU A 148 7.31 -24.23 6.45
N LEU A 149 6.14 -24.86 6.39
CA LEU A 149 6.04 -26.28 6.04
C LEU A 149 6.44 -26.56 4.58
N CYS A 150 6.07 -25.71 3.63
CA CYS A 150 6.59 -25.75 2.27
C CYS A 150 8.12 -25.68 2.27
N LYS A 151 8.70 -24.82 3.12
CA LYS A 151 10.15 -24.68 3.24
C LYS A 151 10.81 -25.94 3.79
N VAL A 152 10.20 -26.62 4.76
CA VAL A 152 10.67 -27.92 5.26
C VAL A 152 10.72 -28.96 4.13
N ILE A 153 9.69 -29.03 3.29
CA ILE A 153 9.67 -29.92 2.12
C ILE A 153 10.81 -29.54 1.17
N PHE A 154 10.94 -28.26 0.81
CA PHE A 154 11.98 -27.80 -0.11
C PHE A 154 13.40 -28.09 0.42
N ASP A 155 13.66 -27.83 1.70
CA ASP A 155 15.00 -27.97 2.28
C ASP A 155 15.42 -29.45 2.41
N ASN A 156 14.49 -30.36 2.74
CA ASN A 156 14.76 -31.80 2.92
C ASN A 156 14.76 -32.62 1.61
N ASN A 157 14.44 -32.00 0.48
CA ASN A 157 14.36 -32.66 -0.83
C ASN A 157 15.28 -31.99 -1.87
N PRO A 158 16.60 -31.99 -1.68
CA PRO A 158 17.53 -31.16 -2.47
C PRO A 158 17.69 -31.58 -3.93
N THR A 159 17.28 -32.81 -4.29
CA THR A 159 17.40 -33.36 -5.64
C THR A 159 16.12 -33.19 -6.48
N ASN A 160 15.02 -32.75 -5.85
CA ASN A 160 13.75 -32.55 -6.54
C ASN A 160 13.68 -31.15 -7.15
N GLU A 161 13.07 -31.04 -8.33
CA GLU A 161 12.66 -29.75 -8.88
C GLU A 161 11.31 -29.34 -8.30
N PHE A 162 11.18 -28.07 -7.94
CA PHE A 162 9.97 -27.51 -7.36
C PHE A 162 9.36 -26.47 -8.29
N TYR A 163 8.04 -26.58 -8.46
CA TYR A 163 7.21 -25.65 -9.23
C TYR A 163 6.01 -25.27 -8.39
N VAL A 164 5.56 -24.02 -8.51
CA VAL A 164 4.49 -23.46 -7.69
C VAL A 164 3.44 -22.79 -8.55
N GLU A 165 2.20 -23.27 -8.39
CA GLU A 165 1.00 -22.51 -8.68
C GLU A 165 0.69 -21.65 -7.45
N GLU A 166 1.04 -20.37 -7.50
CA GLU A 166 0.88 -19.49 -6.34
C GLU A 166 -0.61 -19.23 -6.07
N SER A 167 -1.09 -19.65 -4.90
CA SER A 167 -2.39 -19.21 -4.39
C SER A 167 -2.29 -18.01 -3.45
N PHE A 168 -1.20 -17.92 -2.70
CA PHE A 168 -0.91 -16.89 -1.73
C PHE A 168 0.62 -16.73 -1.69
N PRO A 169 1.15 -15.50 -1.79
CA PRO A 169 2.58 -15.26 -1.73
C PRO A 169 3.23 -15.79 -0.46
N LEU A 170 4.27 -16.61 -0.60
CA LEU A 170 5.07 -17.08 0.52
C LEU A 170 6.44 -16.39 0.46
N ASP A 171 6.68 -15.43 1.36
CA ASP A 171 7.82 -14.50 1.28
C ASP A 171 9.19 -15.15 1.04
N TRP A 172 9.42 -16.34 1.60
CA TRP A 172 10.69 -17.02 1.44
C TRP A 172 10.93 -17.53 0.01
N MET A 173 9.88 -17.72 -0.79
CA MET A 173 9.96 -18.29 -2.14
C MET A 173 10.40 -17.28 -3.19
N TYR A 174 9.94 -16.02 -3.13
CA TYR A 174 10.23 -15.00 -4.15
C TYR A 174 11.72 -14.81 -4.49
N PRO A 175 12.66 -14.83 -3.53
CA PRO A 175 14.09 -14.83 -3.86
C PRO A 175 14.52 -15.99 -4.76
N TYR A 176 13.87 -17.15 -4.68
CA TYR A 176 14.17 -18.36 -5.45
C TYR A 176 13.36 -18.47 -6.74
N GLU A 177 12.31 -17.69 -6.92
CA GLU A 177 11.37 -17.89 -8.02
C GLU A 177 11.82 -17.30 -9.36
N THR A 178 11.53 -18.05 -10.43
CA THR A 178 11.54 -17.59 -11.82
C THR A 178 10.28 -18.09 -12.53
N PRO A 179 9.74 -17.36 -13.52
CA PRO A 179 8.65 -17.86 -14.36
C PRO A 179 9.00 -19.19 -15.04
N PHE A 180 8.01 -20.06 -15.20
CA PHE A 180 8.14 -21.32 -15.92
C PHE A 180 6.80 -21.70 -16.57
N GLY A 181 6.61 -21.28 -17.82
CA GLY A 181 5.33 -21.44 -18.50
C GLY A 181 4.22 -20.66 -17.80
N ILE A 182 3.12 -21.34 -17.47
CA ILE A 182 1.98 -20.73 -16.76
C ILE A 182 2.17 -20.64 -15.24
N ILE A 183 3.21 -21.27 -14.68
CA ILE A 183 3.50 -21.29 -13.23
C ILE A 183 4.91 -20.75 -12.97
N MET A 184 5.44 -20.92 -11.75
CA MET A 184 6.80 -20.51 -11.41
C MET A 184 7.63 -21.72 -10.98
N LYS A 185 8.94 -21.65 -11.21
CA LYS A 185 9.94 -22.59 -10.68
C LYS A 185 10.53 -22.00 -9.41
N ILE A 186 10.61 -22.80 -8.35
CA ILE A 186 11.38 -22.47 -7.14
C ILE A 186 12.79 -23.05 -7.35
N ASN A 187 13.74 -22.19 -7.67
CA ASN A 187 15.12 -22.59 -7.90
C ASN A 187 15.79 -23.06 -6.61
N ARG A 188 16.81 -23.92 -6.69
CA ARG A 188 17.52 -24.37 -5.48
C ARG A 188 18.28 -23.24 -4.78
N ASN A 189 18.78 -22.29 -5.57
CA ASN A 189 19.52 -21.13 -5.11
C ASN A 189 18.71 -19.86 -5.36
N THR A 190 18.88 -18.87 -4.48
CA THR A 190 18.28 -17.55 -4.67
C THR A 190 18.84 -16.88 -5.93
N GLN A 191 17.99 -16.06 -6.54
CA GLN A 191 18.28 -15.26 -7.72
C GLN A 191 18.56 -13.82 -7.26
N ALA A 192 19.83 -13.44 -7.26
CA ALA A 192 20.26 -12.08 -6.92
C ALA A 192 19.67 -11.05 -7.88
N GLU A 193 19.62 -11.38 -9.17
CA GLU A 193 18.94 -10.65 -10.23
C GLU A 193 18.23 -11.64 -11.16
N LEU A 194 17.21 -11.16 -11.87
CA LEU A 194 16.65 -11.91 -12.99
C LEU A 194 17.43 -11.53 -14.25
N SER A 195 17.90 -12.53 -15.01
CA SER A 195 18.60 -12.31 -16.26
C SER A 195 17.65 -11.91 -17.40
N ASP A 196 18.20 -11.33 -18.47
CA ASP A 196 17.43 -11.01 -19.66
C ASP A 196 16.78 -12.24 -20.31
N ASP A 197 17.44 -13.41 -20.23
CA ASP A 197 16.89 -14.68 -20.70
C ASP A 197 15.60 -15.06 -19.97
N VAL A 198 15.52 -14.79 -18.66
CA VAL A 198 14.31 -15.05 -17.87
C VAL A 198 13.14 -14.22 -18.41
N PHE A 199 13.37 -12.92 -18.64
CA PHE A 199 12.36 -12.03 -19.20
C PHE A 199 11.97 -12.44 -20.62
N GLN A 200 12.95 -12.75 -21.47
CA GLN A 200 12.72 -13.12 -22.86
C GLN A 200 11.91 -14.41 -22.98
N LEU A 201 12.23 -15.44 -22.20
CA LEU A 201 11.54 -16.73 -22.23
C LEU A 201 10.09 -16.60 -21.72
N ASP A 202 9.88 -15.87 -20.62
CA ASP A 202 8.54 -15.59 -20.09
C ASP A 202 7.69 -14.81 -21.09
N HIS A 203 8.25 -13.74 -21.66
CA HIS A 203 7.58 -12.92 -22.66
C HIS A 203 7.20 -13.73 -23.89
N GLN A 204 8.12 -14.52 -24.44
CA GLN A 204 7.86 -15.38 -25.59
C GLN A 204 6.80 -16.45 -25.30
N PHE A 205 6.85 -17.05 -24.11
CA PHE A 205 5.85 -18.03 -23.71
C PHE A 205 4.45 -17.41 -23.71
N TRP A 206 4.25 -16.29 -23.00
CA TRP A 206 2.93 -15.68 -22.88
C TRP A 206 2.44 -15.01 -24.15
N THR A 207 3.34 -14.47 -24.97
CA THR A 207 3.02 -14.01 -26.33
C THR A 207 2.39 -15.14 -27.16
N LYS A 208 2.98 -16.34 -27.12
CA LYS A 208 2.42 -17.51 -27.81
C LYS A 208 1.16 -18.07 -27.12
N PHE A 209 1.16 -18.14 -25.79
CA PHE A 209 0.07 -18.74 -25.02
C PHE A 209 -1.21 -17.90 -25.10
N SER A 210 -1.09 -16.57 -25.06
CA SER A 210 -2.22 -15.62 -25.17
C SER A 210 -3.00 -15.77 -26.47
N ALA A 211 -2.38 -16.26 -27.55
CA ALA A 211 -3.08 -16.55 -28.81
C ALA A 211 -4.23 -17.57 -28.63
N ARG A 212 -4.13 -18.47 -27.65
CA ARG A 212 -5.19 -19.43 -27.30
C ARG A 212 -6.28 -18.83 -26.40
N LEU A 213 -5.99 -17.69 -25.77
CA LEU A 213 -6.86 -17.02 -24.80
C LEU A 213 -7.58 -15.84 -25.48
N CYS A 214 -7.08 -14.61 -25.29
CA CYS A 214 -7.64 -13.38 -25.85
C CYS A 214 -7.03 -12.96 -27.20
N GLY A 215 -6.09 -13.73 -27.74
CA GLY A 215 -5.28 -13.35 -28.89
C GLY A 215 -3.98 -12.66 -28.50
N ASN A 216 -3.00 -12.64 -29.40
CA ASN A 216 -1.70 -12.00 -29.20
C ASN A 216 -1.68 -10.60 -29.85
N TRP A 217 -2.31 -9.63 -29.18
CA TRP A 217 -2.40 -8.23 -29.66
C TRP A 217 -1.87 -7.21 -28.63
N ILE A 218 -1.63 -7.64 -27.39
CA ILE A 218 -1.06 -6.81 -26.33
C ILE A 218 0.44 -6.72 -26.55
N THR A 219 0.97 -5.50 -26.57
CA THR A 219 2.39 -5.18 -26.68
C THR A 219 2.81 -4.26 -25.53
N TYR A 220 4.07 -3.86 -25.47
CA TYR A 220 4.52 -2.86 -24.49
C TYR A 220 3.80 -1.51 -24.66
N ASP A 221 3.51 -1.12 -25.90
CA ASP A 221 2.91 0.18 -26.25
C ASP A 221 1.39 0.19 -26.11
N THR A 222 0.75 -0.97 -25.98
CA THR A 222 -0.70 -1.05 -25.76
C THR A 222 -1.07 -0.35 -24.46
N SER A 223 -1.91 0.69 -24.57
CA SER A 223 -2.38 1.47 -23.44
C SER A 223 -3.39 0.72 -22.59
N VAL A 224 -3.54 1.12 -21.33
CA VAL A 224 -4.57 0.57 -20.43
C VAL A 224 -5.97 0.84 -20.97
N LYS A 225 -6.18 1.99 -21.63
CA LYS A 225 -7.45 2.33 -22.28
C LYS A 225 -7.81 1.35 -23.40
N GLU A 226 -6.86 0.97 -24.25
CA GLU A 226 -7.10 -0.02 -25.30
C GLU A 226 -7.49 -1.39 -24.74
N ILE A 227 -6.91 -1.77 -23.60
CA ILE A 227 -7.27 -3.01 -22.90
C ILE A 227 -8.67 -2.93 -22.29
N ALA A 228 -9.00 -1.83 -21.63
CA ALA A 228 -10.35 -1.60 -21.13
C ALA A 228 -11.40 -1.66 -22.27
N ASP A 229 -11.12 -1.00 -23.40
CA ASP A 229 -12.02 -1.03 -24.57
C ASP A 229 -12.16 -2.43 -25.16
N PHE A 230 -11.08 -3.21 -25.19
CA PHE A 230 -11.14 -4.62 -25.55
C PHE A 230 -12.03 -5.42 -24.58
N CYS A 231 -11.86 -5.21 -23.27
CA CYS A 231 -12.62 -5.91 -22.24
C CYS A 231 -14.12 -5.58 -22.31
N GLU A 232 -14.48 -4.30 -22.41
CA GLU A 232 -15.88 -3.86 -22.54
C GLU A 232 -16.53 -4.39 -23.82
N ARG A 233 -15.80 -4.36 -24.94
CA ARG A 233 -16.28 -4.88 -26.21
C ARG A 233 -16.50 -6.40 -26.16
N THR A 234 -15.56 -7.13 -25.56
CA THR A 234 -15.55 -8.61 -25.56
C THR A 234 -16.48 -9.20 -24.52
N TYR A 235 -16.38 -8.76 -23.27
CA TYR A 235 -17.03 -9.39 -22.12
C TYR A 235 -18.39 -8.77 -21.76
N ILE A 236 -18.61 -7.48 -22.07
CA ILE A 236 -19.90 -6.80 -21.81
C ILE A 236 -20.76 -6.79 -23.07
N SER A 237 -20.19 -6.31 -24.18
CA SER A 237 -20.95 -6.10 -25.42
C SER A 237 -21.09 -7.37 -26.27
N ASN A 238 -20.41 -8.47 -25.91
CA ASN A 238 -20.34 -9.71 -26.69
C ASN A 238 -19.97 -9.48 -28.17
N ASN A 239 -19.16 -8.46 -28.44
CA ASN A 239 -18.76 -8.06 -29.78
C ASN A 239 -17.35 -8.58 -30.09
N TYR A 240 -17.27 -9.66 -30.86
CA TYR A 240 -16.00 -10.32 -31.18
C TYR A 240 -15.32 -9.79 -32.45
N LYS A 241 -15.67 -8.58 -32.92
CA LYS A 241 -15.00 -7.97 -34.06
C LYS A 241 -13.52 -7.73 -33.73
N GLY A 242 -12.63 -8.36 -34.51
CA GLY A 242 -11.18 -8.29 -34.30
C GLY A 242 -10.65 -9.17 -33.17
N PHE A 243 -11.49 -9.99 -32.53
CA PHE A 243 -11.03 -10.97 -31.53
C PHE A 243 -10.36 -12.16 -32.24
N THR A 244 -9.09 -12.42 -31.91
CA THR A 244 -8.26 -13.44 -32.58
C THR A 244 -7.98 -14.68 -31.71
N GLY A 245 -8.43 -14.68 -30.45
CA GLY A 245 -8.29 -15.82 -29.54
C GLY A 245 -9.38 -16.88 -29.70
N ASP A 246 -9.42 -17.84 -28.78
CA ASP A 246 -10.47 -18.86 -28.73
C ASP A 246 -11.72 -18.32 -28.01
N ARG A 247 -12.85 -18.23 -28.72
CA ARG A 247 -14.11 -17.73 -28.13
C ARG A 247 -14.65 -18.62 -27.01
N ARG A 248 -14.20 -19.87 -26.89
CA ARG A 248 -14.52 -20.72 -25.73
C ARG A 248 -13.98 -20.13 -24.43
N PHE A 249 -12.79 -19.52 -24.48
CA PHE A 249 -12.19 -18.86 -23.31
C PHE A 249 -13.06 -17.72 -22.78
N VAL A 250 -13.72 -16.96 -23.67
CA VAL A 250 -14.61 -15.85 -23.28
C VAL A 250 -15.84 -16.32 -22.49
N ARG A 251 -16.21 -17.60 -22.60
CA ARG A 251 -17.34 -18.21 -21.89
C ARG A 251 -16.94 -19.09 -20.71
N ASP A 252 -15.64 -19.23 -20.49
CA ASP A 252 -15.05 -20.07 -19.45
C ASP A 252 -14.57 -19.19 -18.30
N ASP A 253 -15.49 -18.89 -17.38
CA ASP A 253 -15.22 -18.00 -16.24
C ASP A 253 -14.12 -18.57 -15.33
N ASP A 254 -14.06 -19.89 -15.16
CA ASP A 254 -13.04 -20.57 -14.36
C ASP A 254 -11.68 -20.49 -15.06
N GLY A 255 -11.64 -20.74 -16.37
CA GLY A 255 -10.44 -20.56 -17.19
C GLY A 255 -9.92 -19.12 -17.15
N GLN A 256 -10.81 -18.14 -17.29
CA GLN A 256 -10.44 -16.71 -17.19
C GLN A 256 -9.79 -16.40 -15.84
N LYS A 257 -10.44 -16.77 -14.74
CA LYS A 257 -9.93 -16.55 -13.39
C LYS A 257 -8.60 -17.26 -13.17
N ALA A 258 -8.49 -18.53 -13.56
CA ALA A 258 -7.28 -19.33 -13.39
C ALA A 258 -6.08 -18.75 -14.15
N PHE A 259 -6.20 -18.52 -15.47
CA PHE A 259 -5.09 -18.00 -16.27
C PHE A 259 -4.76 -16.54 -15.95
N SER A 260 -5.74 -15.73 -15.58
CA SER A 260 -5.51 -14.38 -15.05
C SER A 260 -4.72 -14.44 -13.76
N LYS A 261 -5.14 -15.26 -12.79
CA LYS A 261 -4.43 -15.43 -11.52
C LYS A 261 -2.99 -15.86 -11.72
N LEU A 262 -2.76 -16.91 -12.52
CA LEU A 262 -1.43 -17.41 -12.83
C LEU A 262 -0.51 -16.34 -13.42
N ARG A 263 -1.01 -15.54 -14.38
CA ARG A 263 -0.23 -14.43 -14.94
C ARG A 263 -0.01 -13.30 -13.92
N SER A 264 -1.03 -13.00 -13.12
CA SER A 264 -0.98 -12.00 -12.03
C SER A 264 0.06 -12.36 -10.97
N SER A 265 0.20 -13.63 -10.63
CA SER A 265 1.19 -14.10 -9.66
C SER A 265 2.62 -13.93 -10.16
N GLN A 266 2.90 -14.25 -11.42
CA GLN A 266 4.21 -13.95 -12.04
C GLN A 266 4.50 -12.44 -12.06
N ALA A 267 3.50 -11.63 -12.41
CA ALA A 267 3.59 -10.17 -12.32
C ALA A 267 3.83 -9.70 -10.87
N GLY A 268 3.22 -10.39 -9.90
CA GLY A 268 3.40 -10.17 -8.47
C GLY A 268 4.82 -10.42 -7.99
N MET A 269 5.47 -11.49 -8.45
CA MET A 269 6.87 -11.79 -8.16
C MET A 269 7.79 -10.70 -8.75
N TYR A 270 7.55 -10.28 -10.00
CA TYR A 270 8.29 -9.15 -10.57
C TYR A 270 8.06 -7.85 -9.81
N TYR A 271 6.81 -7.56 -9.46
CA TYR A 271 6.43 -6.37 -8.70
C TYR A 271 7.03 -6.36 -7.30
N TRP A 272 7.13 -7.52 -6.64
CA TRP A 272 7.83 -7.65 -5.37
C TRP A 272 9.28 -7.17 -5.49
N ARG A 273 10.00 -7.57 -6.55
CA ARG A 273 11.38 -7.12 -6.82
C ARG A 273 11.52 -5.61 -7.07
N LEU A 274 10.44 -4.94 -7.49
CA LEU A 274 10.39 -3.49 -7.65
C LEU A 274 10.11 -2.73 -6.34
N GLY A 275 9.56 -3.42 -5.34
CA GLY A 275 9.06 -2.80 -4.13
C GLY A 275 10.10 -2.70 -3.00
N PRO A 276 9.87 -1.82 -2.01
CA PRO A 276 10.74 -1.67 -0.86
C PRO A 276 10.84 -2.93 0.03
N GLN A 277 9.85 -3.81 -0.04
CA GLN A 277 9.80 -5.09 0.67
C GLN A 277 10.79 -6.12 0.15
N CYS A 278 11.30 -5.98 -1.07
CA CYS A 278 12.34 -6.86 -1.59
C CYS A 278 13.69 -6.45 -0.98
N PRO A 279 14.44 -7.36 -0.33
CA PRO A 279 15.78 -7.06 0.16
C PRO A 279 16.71 -6.53 -0.94
N PRO A 280 17.59 -5.54 -0.66
CA PRO A 280 18.44 -4.92 -1.69
C PRO A 280 19.31 -5.90 -2.50
N GLU A 281 19.69 -7.02 -1.90
CA GLU A 281 20.47 -8.09 -2.55
C GLU A 281 19.72 -8.76 -3.70
N PHE A 282 18.38 -8.79 -3.69
CA PHE A 282 17.54 -9.42 -4.72
C PHE A 282 16.94 -8.43 -5.75
N ARG A 283 17.26 -7.13 -5.61
CA ARG A 283 16.83 -6.09 -6.57
C ARG A 283 17.79 -6.01 -7.76
N GLN A 284 17.25 -5.62 -8.91
CA GLN A 284 18.04 -5.30 -10.10
C GLN A 284 19.05 -4.19 -9.79
N LYS A 285 20.30 -4.34 -10.25
CA LYS A 285 21.42 -3.44 -9.89
C LYS A 285 21.60 -2.31 -10.89
N SER A 286 21.20 -2.50 -12.14
CA SER A 286 21.37 -1.51 -13.20
C SER A 286 20.06 -0.81 -13.54
N ALA A 287 20.14 0.43 -14.02
CA ALA A 287 18.96 1.16 -14.50
C ALA A 287 18.28 0.44 -15.68
N ALA A 288 19.06 -0.22 -16.55
CA ALA A 288 18.55 -0.98 -17.68
C ALA A 288 17.76 -2.22 -17.25
N SER A 289 18.32 -3.02 -16.32
CA SER A 289 17.65 -4.21 -15.81
C SER A 289 16.43 -3.87 -14.93
N GLN A 290 16.49 -2.75 -14.20
CA GLN A 290 15.32 -2.20 -13.51
C GLN A 290 14.22 -1.78 -14.50
N ALA A 291 14.57 -1.09 -15.59
CA ALA A 291 13.61 -0.69 -16.62
C ALA A 291 13.01 -1.91 -17.33
N ALA A 292 13.78 -2.97 -17.59
CA ALA A 292 13.28 -4.22 -18.13
C ALA A 292 12.28 -4.89 -17.19
N LEU A 293 12.59 -4.98 -15.89
CA LEU A 293 11.69 -5.51 -14.87
C LEU A 293 10.38 -4.74 -14.80
N VAL A 294 10.42 -3.39 -14.80
CA VAL A 294 9.20 -2.56 -14.83
C VAL A 294 8.36 -2.86 -16.07
N ARG A 295 8.99 -2.92 -17.24
CA ARG A 295 8.30 -3.17 -18.51
C ARG A 295 7.64 -4.54 -18.57
N GLU A 296 8.34 -5.60 -18.13
CA GLU A 296 7.76 -6.95 -18.07
C GLU A 296 6.66 -7.06 -17.00
N THR A 297 6.80 -6.34 -15.88
CA THR A 297 5.76 -6.29 -14.84
C THR A 297 4.47 -5.68 -15.39
N ASP A 298 4.55 -4.53 -16.06
CA ASP A 298 3.38 -3.89 -16.70
C ASP A 298 2.78 -4.81 -17.77
N PHE A 299 3.62 -5.39 -18.64
CA PHE A 299 3.16 -6.31 -19.68
C PHE A 299 2.41 -7.52 -19.11
N ALA A 300 2.94 -8.13 -18.05
CA ALA A 300 2.29 -9.25 -17.37
C ALA A 300 0.93 -8.87 -16.77
N PHE A 301 0.84 -7.71 -16.10
CA PHE A 301 -0.43 -7.23 -15.56
C PHE A 301 -1.45 -6.88 -16.65
N LYS A 302 -1.01 -6.27 -17.77
CA LYS A 302 -1.87 -6.02 -18.94
C LYS A 302 -2.53 -7.29 -19.44
N GLN A 303 -1.75 -8.36 -19.61
CA GLN A 303 -2.25 -9.67 -20.02
C GLN A 303 -3.19 -10.27 -18.98
N SER A 304 -2.78 -10.27 -17.71
CA SER A 304 -3.60 -10.76 -16.59
C SER A 304 -4.98 -10.10 -16.55
N PHE A 305 -5.03 -8.77 -16.67
CA PHE A 305 -6.27 -8.00 -16.66
C PHE A 305 -7.12 -8.27 -17.90
N ALA A 306 -6.50 -8.39 -19.08
CA ALA A 306 -7.21 -8.74 -20.31
C ALA A 306 -7.83 -10.16 -20.25
N PHE A 307 -7.22 -11.09 -19.52
CA PHE A 307 -7.74 -12.45 -19.35
C PHE A 307 -8.97 -12.50 -18.43
N CYS A 308 -9.00 -11.70 -17.37
CA CYS A 308 -10.13 -11.63 -16.43
C CYS A 308 -10.24 -10.23 -15.81
N PRO A 309 -10.98 -9.31 -16.46
CA PRO A 309 -11.07 -7.91 -16.03
C PRO A 309 -11.92 -7.68 -14.76
N TYR A 310 -12.52 -8.74 -14.22
CA TYR A 310 -13.33 -8.74 -13.00
C TYR A 310 -12.70 -9.57 -11.87
N SER A 311 -11.49 -10.12 -12.06
CA SER A 311 -10.75 -10.79 -10.98
C SER A 311 -10.23 -9.73 -9.99
N PRO A 312 -10.67 -9.72 -8.71
CA PRO A 312 -10.19 -8.75 -7.75
C PRO A 312 -8.67 -8.82 -7.58
N GLU A 313 -8.09 -10.02 -7.59
CA GLU A 313 -6.65 -10.20 -7.45
C GLU A 313 -5.86 -9.54 -8.58
N ALA A 314 -6.28 -9.72 -9.84
CA ALA A 314 -5.64 -9.07 -10.98
C ALA A 314 -5.81 -7.55 -10.95
N VAL A 315 -7.01 -7.08 -10.61
CA VAL A 315 -7.38 -5.66 -10.57
C VAL A 315 -6.60 -4.91 -9.50
N TYR A 316 -6.62 -5.39 -8.25
CA TYR A 316 -5.91 -4.72 -7.15
C TYR A 316 -4.40 -4.72 -7.35
N ARG A 317 -3.82 -5.84 -7.78
CA ARG A 317 -2.36 -5.91 -8.02
C ARG A 317 -1.95 -4.97 -9.15
N TYR A 318 -2.72 -4.90 -10.24
CA TYR A 318 -2.38 -3.98 -11.33
C TYR A 318 -2.57 -2.50 -10.94
N VAL A 319 -3.66 -2.17 -10.24
CA VAL A 319 -3.87 -0.82 -9.70
C VAL A 319 -2.71 -0.39 -8.80
N ASN A 320 -2.27 -1.25 -7.87
CA ASN A 320 -1.15 -0.93 -6.98
C ASN A 320 0.15 -0.66 -7.75
N PHE A 321 0.43 -1.47 -8.77
CA PHE A 321 1.56 -1.22 -9.67
C PHE A 321 1.44 0.14 -10.37
N LEU A 322 0.28 0.45 -10.95
CA LEU A 322 0.05 1.73 -11.64
C LEU A 322 0.21 2.92 -10.70
N LEU A 323 -0.29 2.83 -9.47
CA LEU A 323 -0.13 3.86 -8.44
C LEU A 323 1.33 4.09 -8.06
N GLN A 324 2.15 3.04 -7.94
CA GLN A 324 3.59 3.17 -7.65
C GLN A 324 4.31 4.02 -8.71
N PHE A 325 3.86 3.99 -9.96
CA PHE A 325 4.42 4.76 -11.07
C PHE A 325 3.65 6.05 -11.38
N GLY A 326 2.73 6.48 -10.49
CA GLY A 326 1.95 7.71 -10.67
C GLY A 326 0.94 7.67 -11.82
N ARG A 327 0.61 6.48 -12.34
CA ARG A 327 -0.34 6.28 -13.45
C ARG A 327 -1.78 6.23 -12.91
N PHE A 328 -2.21 7.30 -12.25
CA PHE A 328 -3.51 7.39 -11.57
C PHE A 328 -4.71 7.23 -12.52
N ASP A 329 -4.62 7.83 -13.71
CA ASP A 329 -5.68 7.75 -14.71
C ASP A 329 -5.90 6.31 -15.20
N ASP A 330 -4.80 5.59 -15.43
CA ASP A 330 -4.85 4.19 -15.80
C ASP A 330 -5.43 3.33 -14.67
N ALA A 331 -5.05 3.60 -13.42
CA ALA A 331 -5.61 2.89 -12.26
C ALA A 331 -7.14 3.07 -12.15
N VAL A 332 -7.64 4.29 -12.41
CA VAL A 332 -9.08 4.56 -12.47
C VAL A 332 -9.73 3.76 -13.61
N ILE A 333 -9.13 3.72 -14.81
CA ILE A 333 -9.66 2.96 -15.95
C ILE A 333 -9.80 1.47 -15.59
N ILE A 334 -8.79 0.87 -14.96
CA ILE A 334 -8.83 -0.54 -14.51
C ILE A 334 -9.99 -0.77 -13.54
N ALA A 335 -10.11 0.07 -12.50
CA ALA A 335 -11.16 -0.05 -11.49
C ALA A 335 -12.58 0.19 -12.07
N GLU A 336 -12.75 1.18 -12.96
CA GLU A 336 -14.02 1.45 -13.64
C GLU A 336 -14.44 0.30 -14.55
N THR A 337 -13.51 -0.28 -15.29
CA THR A 337 -13.77 -1.43 -16.15
C THR A 337 -14.24 -2.62 -15.31
N CYS A 338 -13.52 -2.93 -14.22
CA CYS A 338 -13.93 -4.00 -13.30
C CYS A 338 -15.33 -3.73 -12.72
N LYS A 339 -15.64 -2.50 -12.29
CA LYS A 339 -16.94 -2.13 -11.74
C LYS A 339 -18.09 -2.33 -12.75
N LYS A 340 -17.85 -2.12 -14.04
CA LYS A 340 -18.85 -2.38 -15.10
C LYS A 340 -19.16 -3.87 -15.24
N LEU A 341 -18.16 -4.73 -15.03
CA LEU A 341 -18.30 -6.20 -15.13
C LEU A 341 -18.82 -6.85 -13.85
N ASP A 342 -18.46 -6.30 -12.69
CA ASP A 342 -18.87 -6.76 -11.36
C ASP A 342 -19.49 -5.60 -10.56
N PRO A 343 -20.73 -5.17 -10.90
CA PRO A 343 -21.34 -3.98 -10.35
C PRO A 343 -21.74 -4.11 -8.88
N TYR A 344 -21.76 -5.32 -8.31
CA TYR A 344 -22.13 -5.56 -6.92
C TYR A 344 -20.91 -5.76 -6.00
N ASN A 345 -19.71 -5.56 -6.53
CA ASN A 345 -18.49 -5.64 -5.73
C ASN A 345 -18.22 -4.34 -4.97
N ASP A 346 -18.55 -4.35 -3.67
CA ASP A 346 -18.34 -3.20 -2.79
C ASP A 346 -16.86 -2.84 -2.64
N GLN A 347 -15.96 -3.84 -2.68
CA GLN A 347 -14.52 -3.59 -2.56
C GLN A 347 -14.01 -2.73 -3.72
N ILE A 348 -14.40 -3.07 -4.95
CA ILE A 348 -14.05 -2.31 -6.15
C ILE A 348 -14.70 -0.93 -6.16
N SER A 349 -15.92 -0.81 -5.64
CA SER A 349 -16.62 0.48 -5.50
C SER A 349 -15.83 1.42 -4.59
N ASN A 350 -15.40 0.92 -3.43
CA ASN A 350 -14.59 1.65 -2.47
C ASN A 350 -13.21 2.00 -3.05
N LEU A 351 -12.56 1.09 -3.77
CA LEU A 351 -11.29 1.35 -4.46
C LEU A 351 -11.44 2.51 -5.45
N LEU A 352 -12.48 2.50 -6.28
CA LEU A 352 -12.73 3.54 -7.27
C LEU A 352 -12.95 4.91 -6.62
N GLU A 353 -13.70 4.95 -5.52
CA GLU A 353 -13.90 6.18 -4.76
C GLU A 353 -12.57 6.72 -4.20
N GLN A 354 -11.76 5.85 -3.57
CA GLN A 354 -10.44 6.20 -3.06
C GLN A 354 -9.52 6.74 -4.16
N LEU A 355 -9.48 6.09 -5.33
CA LEU A 355 -8.68 6.54 -6.47
C LEU A 355 -9.13 7.93 -6.96
N LYS A 356 -10.45 8.18 -7.04
CA LYS A 356 -11.00 9.48 -7.44
C LYS A 356 -10.68 10.58 -6.43
N GLN A 357 -10.80 10.29 -5.14
CA GLN A 357 -10.42 11.22 -4.07
C GLN A 357 -8.92 11.52 -4.10
N TYR A 358 -8.08 10.50 -4.25
CA TYR A 358 -6.63 10.65 -4.33
C TYR A 358 -6.23 11.49 -5.54
N LYS A 359 -6.83 11.25 -6.71
CA LYS A 359 -6.60 12.06 -7.92
C LYS A 359 -6.95 13.53 -7.69
N LYS A 360 -8.07 13.82 -7.04
CA LYS A 360 -8.48 15.20 -6.72
C LYS A 360 -7.46 15.87 -5.79
N GLN A 361 -7.09 15.21 -4.71
CA GLN A 361 -6.09 15.73 -3.77
C GLN A 361 -4.72 15.94 -4.44
N ASN A 362 -4.30 15.02 -5.30
CA ASN A 362 -3.01 15.12 -5.99
C ASN A 362 -3.01 16.22 -7.06
N ALA A 363 -4.15 16.45 -7.74
CA ALA A 363 -4.32 17.57 -8.65
C ALA A 363 -4.28 18.92 -7.92
N GLU A 364 -4.98 19.04 -6.79
CA GLU A 364 -4.96 20.23 -5.93
C GLU A 364 -3.54 20.52 -5.42
N ARG A 365 -2.82 19.48 -4.98
CA ARG A 365 -1.42 19.59 -4.55
C ARG A 365 -0.49 20.02 -5.69
N SER A 366 -0.63 19.42 -6.87
CA SER A 366 0.20 19.74 -8.04
C SER A 366 -0.06 21.16 -8.55
N GLN A 367 -1.31 21.62 -8.54
CA GLN A 367 -1.66 23.01 -8.85
C GLN A 367 -1.05 23.98 -7.85
N THR A 368 -1.11 23.67 -6.55
CA THR A 368 -0.51 24.49 -5.49
C THR A 368 1.00 24.61 -5.68
N VAL A 369 1.69 23.49 -5.95
CA VAL A 369 3.14 23.49 -6.22
C VAL A 369 3.46 24.31 -7.47
N SER A 370 2.73 24.09 -8.57
CA SER A 370 2.96 24.85 -9.82
C SER A 370 2.72 26.35 -9.66
N GLN A 371 1.74 26.77 -8.85
CA GLN A 371 1.51 28.18 -8.56
C GLN A 371 2.66 28.79 -7.75
N ILE A 372 3.18 28.06 -6.76
CA ILE A 372 4.36 28.48 -6.00
C ILE A 372 5.58 28.60 -6.91
N ASP A 373 5.84 27.62 -7.77
CA ASP A 373 6.95 27.66 -8.72
C ASP A 373 6.87 28.87 -9.68
N GLN A 374 5.66 29.21 -10.13
CA GLN A 374 5.43 30.39 -10.97
C GLN A 374 5.69 31.70 -10.20
N MET A 375 5.22 31.80 -8.96
CA MET A 375 5.47 32.96 -8.10
C MET A 375 6.96 33.07 -7.73
N GLU A 376 7.64 31.96 -7.44
CA GLU A 376 9.08 31.91 -7.19
C GLU A 376 9.85 32.37 -8.44
N ASN A 377 9.46 31.88 -9.61
CA ASN A 377 10.08 32.29 -10.86
C ASN A 377 9.88 33.80 -11.11
N THR A 378 8.67 34.30 -10.88
CA THR A 378 8.35 35.72 -11.00
C THR A 378 9.16 36.56 -9.99
N ALA A 379 9.36 36.09 -8.76
CA ALA A 379 10.19 36.76 -7.77
C ALA A 379 11.67 36.82 -8.21
N ARG A 380 12.17 35.77 -8.88
CA ARG A 380 13.54 35.74 -9.42
C ARG A 380 13.71 36.64 -10.65
N THR A 381 12.79 36.59 -11.61
CA THR A 381 12.91 37.32 -12.88
C THR A 381 12.41 38.77 -12.80
N ASN A 382 11.53 39.07 -11.85
CA ASN A 382 11.00 40.41 -11.60
C ASN A 382 11.00 40.73 -10.09
N PRO A 383 12.18 40.93 -9.48
CA PRO A 383 12.33 41.17 -8.05
C PRO A 383 11.72 42.50 -7.57
N ALA A 384 11.33 43.39 -8.49
CA ALA A 384 10.63 44.63 -8.16
C ALA A 384 9.10 44.46 -8.06
N ASN A 385 8.56 43.29 -8.43
CA ASN A 385 7.14 42.99 -8.32
C ASN A 385 6.76 42.69 -6.87
N PHE A 386 6.63 43.76 -6.07
CA PHE A 386 6.27 43.65 -4.66
C PHE A 386 4.92 42.97 -4.43
N GLN A 387 3.97 43.04 -5.38
CA GLN A 387 2.70 42.34 -5.26
C GLN A 387 2.89 40.82 -5.24
N ASN A 388 3.70 40.29 -6.15
CA ASN A 388 4.06 38.87 -6.16
C ASN A 388 4.83 38.48 -4.89
N LEU A 389 5.75 39.32 -4.41
CA LEU A 389 6.50 39.06 -3.18
C LEU A 389 5.61 39.00 -1.95
N ILE A 390 4.62 39.90 -1.82
CA ILE A 390 3.64 39.89 -0.71
C ILE A 390 2.79 38.62 -0.78
N THR A 391 2.26 38.29 -1.96
CA THR A 391 1.41 37.09 -2.13
C THR A 391 2.20 35.82 -1.83
N LEU A 392 3.39 35.66 -2.40
CA LEU A 392 4.25 34.49 -2.15
C LEU A 392 4.70 34.39 -0.68
N GLY A 393 5.02 35.53 -0.06
CA GLY A 393 5.33 35.59 1.37
C GLY A 393 4.16 35.10 2.23
N GLY A 394 2.94 35.52 1.92
CA GLY A 394 1.72 35.02 2.57
C GLY A 394 1.50 33.51 2.37
N THR A 395 1.75 33.00 1.17
CA THR A 395 1.68 31.55 0.87
C THR A 395 2.68 30.76 1.71
N TYR A 396 3.92 31.22 1.85
CA TYR A 396 4.90 30.55 2.71
C TYR A 396 4.52 30.58 4.19
N LEU A 397 3.85 31.62 4.69
CA LEU A 397 3.34 31.62 6.06
C LEU A 397 2.29 30.53 6.28
N GLN A 398 1.37 30.32 5.33
CA GLN A 398 0.39 29.24 5.41
C GLN A 398 1.05 27.86 5.42
N LEU A 399 2.17 27.72 4.68
CA LEU A 399 2.98 26.50 4.64
C LEU A 399 3.97 26.37 5.81
N GLN A 400 3.91 27.27 6.80
CA GLN A 400 4.83 27.33 7.95
C GLN A 400 6.31 27.52 7.57
N GLN A 401 6.58 28.03 6.36
CA GLN A 401 7.93 28.37 5.89
C GLN A 401 8.29 29.81 6.28
N THR A 402 8.35 30.06 7.58
CA THR A 402 8.46 31.41 8.17
C THR A 402 9.66 32.21 7.68
N ASN A 403 10.84 31.59 7.55
CA ASN A 403 12.05 32.30 7.12
C ASN A 403 11.92 32.83 5.68
N ARG A 404 11.43 31.99 4.76
CA ARG A 404 11.23 32.37 3.35
C ARG A 404 10.16 33.44 3.20
N ALA A 405 9.10 33.35 4.01
CA ALA A 405 8.08 34.39 4.05
C ALA A 405 8.66 35.75 4.46
N VAL A 406 9.45 35.78 5.54
CA VAL A 406 10.07 37.00 6.05
C VAL A 406 11.00 37.64 5.01
N GLU A 407 11.83 36.85 4.34
CA GLU A 407 12.75 37.35 3.30
C GLU A 407 12.00 38.07 2.18
N LEU A 408 10.91 37.45 1.68
CA LEU A 408 10.11 38.04 0.61
C LEU A 408 9.34 39.27 1.07
N LEU A 409 8.80 39.26 2.29
CA LEU A 409 8.09 40.41 2.87
C LEU A 409 9.04 41.59 3.10
N ASP A 410 10.28 41.34 3.55
CA ASP A 410 11.32 42.36 3.68
C ASP A 410 11.67 42.97 2.33
N GLN A 411 11.85 42.11 1.32
CA GLN A 411 12.14 42.54 -0.05
C GLN A 411 10.99 43.37 -0.63
N ALA A 412 9.73 42.96 -0.41
CA ALA A 412 8.56 43.74 -0.80
C ALA A 412 8.53 45.09 -0.08
N PHE A 413 8.84 45.10 1.23
CA PHE A 413 8.82 46.29 2.07
C PHE A 413 9.88 47.32 1.67
N ALA A 414 11.00 46.89 1.09
CA ALA A 414 12.03 47.79 0.56
C ALA A 414 11.57 48.57 -0.69
N SER A 415 10.50 48.15 -1.37
CA SER A 415 10.01 48.82 -2.58
C SER A 415 9.52 50.24 -2.28
N PRO A 416 9.95 51.27 -3.03
CA PRO A 416 9.48 52.65 -2.84
C PRO A 416 8.02 52.83 -3.28
N ASN A 417 7.52 51.95 -4.15
CA ASN A 417 6.19 52.07 -4.80
C ASN A 417 5.04 51.46 -3.99
N LEU A 418 5.28 50.97 -2.77
CA LEU A 418 4.23 50.40 -1.92
C LEU A 418 3.15 51.43 -1.63
N LYS A 419 1.90 51.03 -1.85
CA LYS A 419 0.74 51.83 -1.48
C LYS A 419 0.33 51.51 -0.04
N PHE A 420 -0.64 52.28 0.45
CA PHE A 420 -1.18 52.11 1.79
C PHE A 420 -1.69 50.67 2.05
N GLN A 421 -2.45 50.09 1.11
CA GLN A 421 -3.00 48.74 1.25
C GLN A 421 -1.89 47.66 1.29
N ASP A 422 -0.88 47.78 0.44
CA ASP A 422 0.25 46.83 0.40
C ASP A 422 1.08 46.88 1.69
N THR A 423 1.35 48.10 2.17
CA THR A 423 2.07 48.33 3.43
C THR A 423 1.28 47.79 4.63
N ALA A 424 -0.05 47.90 4.60
CA ALA A 424 -0.92 47.37 5.65
C ALA A 424 -0.92 45.84 5.66
N ALA A 425 -0.95 45.20 4.48
CA ALA A 425 -0.83 43.74 4.38
C ALA A 425 0.50 43.24 4.95
N ILE A 426 1.62 43.89 4.62
CA ILE A 426 2.94 43.54 5.18
C ILE A 426 2.97 43.75 6.70
N ALA A 427 2.38 44.84 7.22
CA ALA A 427 2.28 45.08 8.66
C ALA A 427 1.52 43.96 9.38
N GLN A 428 0.41 43.48 8.81
CA GLN A 428 -0.34 42.34 9.37
C GLN A 428 0.51 41.07 9.42
N TYR A 429 1.29 40.78 8.36
CA TYR A 429 2.20 39.63 8.38
C TYR A 429 3.30 39.78 9.44
N TYR A 430 3.91 40.95 9.61
CA TYR A 430 4.88 41.16 10.70
C TYR A 430 4.25 41.04 12.09
N ALA A 431 2.99 41.43 12.26
CA ALA A 431 2.26 41.24 13.50
C ALA A 431 2.03 39.75 13.79
N GLN A 432 1.57 38.97 12.80
CA GLN A 432 1.38 37.51 12.92
C GLN A 432 2.69 36.79 13.26
N LEU A 433 3.80 37.28 12.73
CA LEU A 433 5.14 36.75 12.95
C LEU A 433 5.77 37.18 14.28
N GLY A 434 5.13 38.06 15.06
CA GLY A 434 5.74 38.65 16.26
C GLY A 434 6.99 39.49 15.95
N SER A 435 7.17 39.94 14.71
CA SER A 435 8.32 40.72 14.26
C SER A 435 8.16 42.20 14.63
N PHE A 436 8.19 42.49 15.93
CA PHE A 436 7.83 43.78 16.51
C PHE A 436 8.61 44.98 15.93
N GLY A 437 9.91 44.86 15.73
CA GLY A 437 10.70 45.96 15.12
C GLY A 437 10.29 46.27 13.67
N LYS A 438 9.95 45.23 12.89
CA LYS A 438 9.50 45.38 11.50
C LYS A 438 8.08 45.93 11.42
N LEU A 439 7.20 45.46 12.32
CA LEU A 439 5.85 45.99 12.47
C LEU A 439 5.86 47.49 12.78
N GLU A 440 6.69 47.95 13.71
CA GLU A 440 6.78 49.38 14.03
C GLU A 440 7.18 50.22 12.82
N THR A 441 8.13 49.72 12.04
CA THR A 441 8.61 50.38 10.82
C THR A 441 7.50 50.45 9.76
N ALA A 442 6.73 49.38 9.60
CA ALA A 442 5.58 49.34 8.69
C ALA A 442 4.46 50.31 9.12
N LEU A 443 4.15 50.38 10.42
CA LEU A 443 3.17 51.31 10.97
C LEU A 443 3.61 52.78 10.77
N LYS A 444 4.89 53.09 10.99
CA LYS A 444 5.46 54.43 10.69
C LYS A 444 5.31 54.78 9.21
N ARG A 445 5.54 53.83 8.31
CA ARG A 445 5.34 54.04 6.86
C ARG A 445 3.87 54.26 6.51
N LEU A 446 2.94 53.55 7.15
CA LEU A 446 1.50 53.78 6.96
C LEU A 446 1.06 55.19 7.37
N VAL A 447 1.60 55.72 8.48
CA VAL A 447 1.39 57.11 8.89
C VAL A 447 1.89 58.09 7.82
N ALA A 448 3.08 57.84 7.25
CA ALA A 448 3.64 58.70 6.20
C ALA A 448 2.84 58.65 4.89
N LEU A 449 2.28 57.49 4.53
CA LEU A 449 1.48 57.30 3.31
C LEU A 449 0.06 57.88 3.40
N ALA A 450 -0.47 58.08 4.61
CA ALA A 450 -1.80 58.63 4.84
C ALA A 450 -1.80 59.60 6.04
N PRO A 451 -1.12 60.75 5.93
CA PRO A 451 -0.94 61.69 7.05
C PRO A 451 -2.24 62.39 7.47
N ASP A 452 -3.27 62.33 6.65
CA ASP A 452 -4.62 62.86 6.90
C ASP A 452 -5.52 61.85 7.64
N ARG A 453 -5.11 60.58 7.74
CA ARG A 453 -5.87 59.53 8.41
C ARG A 453 -5.40 59.35 9.87
N PRO A 454 -6.30 59.42 10.86
CA PRO A 454 -5.94 59.20 12.26
C PRO A 454 -5.65 57.73 12.60
N GLU A 455 -6.20 56.76 11.86
CA GLU A 455 -6.11 55.33 12.18
C GLU A 455 -4.67 54.77 12.23
N PRO A 456 -3.80 55.02 11.23
CA PRO A 456 -2.42 54.50 11.26
C PRO A 456 -1.62 54.99 12.46
N LEU A 457 -1.84 56.26 12.86
CA LEU A 457 -1.16 56.87 13.99
C LEU A 457 -1.72 56.35 15.32
N TYR A 458 -3.03 56.08 15.36
CA TYR A 458 -3.68 55.38 16.45
C TYR A 458 -3.09 53.97 16.64
N ASP A 459 -3.00 53.17 15.57
CA ASP A 459 -2.44 51.82 15.64
C ASP A 459 -0.95 51.82 16.00
N LEU A 460 -0.16 52.78 15.49
CA LEU A 460 1.23 52.98 15.92
C LEU A 460 1.31 53.28 17.42
N SER A 461 0.46 54.17 17.93
CA SER A 461 0.44 54.51 19.36
C SER A 461 0.01 53.34 20.25
N ALA A 462 -0.96 52.55 19.79
CA ALA A 462 -1.39 51.32 20.45
C ALA A 462 -0.25 50.29 20.50
N PHE A 463 0.47 50.12 19.40
CA PHE A 463 1.63 49.24 19.35
C PHE A 463 2.78 49.72 20.25
N GLN A 464 3.03 51.03 20.29
CA GLN A 464 4.02 51.64 21.18
C GLN A 464 3.65 51.47 22.66
N ALA A 465 2.36 51.49 22.99
CA ALA A 465 1.88 51.19 24.34
C ALA A 465 2.22 49.75 24.76
N ILE A 466 2.01 48.78 23.86
CA ILE A 466 2.33 47.37 24.11
C ILE A 466 3.85 47.14 24.24
N THR A 467 4.65 47.85 23.45
CA THR A 467 6.12 47.71 23.46
C THR A 467 6.82 48.55 24.53
N GLY A 468 6.07 49.21 25.41
CA GLY A 468 6.62 49.99 26.54
C GLY A 468 7.18 51.36 26.16
N GLN A 469 6.95 51.84 24.94
CA GLN A 469 7.37 53.15 24.45
C GLN A 469 6.38 54.25 24.90
N THR A 470 6.12 54.32 26.21
CA THR A 470 5.04 55.12 26.81
C THR A 470 5.01 56.60 26.37
N PRO A 471 6.13 57.35 26.34
CA PRO A 471 6.10 58.76 25.92
C PRO A 471 5.65 58.94 24.47
N LEU A 472 6.13 58.07 23.57
CA LEU A 472 5.76 58.11 22.15
C LEU A 472 4.31 57.67 21.94
N ALA A 473 3.87 56.64 22.68
CA ALA A 473 2.49 56.17 22.63
C ALA A 473 1.50 57.28 23.00
N LEU A 474 1.72 57.98 24.13
CA LEU A 474 0.85 59.08 24.57
C LEU A 474 0.89 60.26 23.60
N GLN A 475 2.06 60.60 23.06
CA GLN A 475 2.21 61.67 22.08
C GLN A 475 1.44 61.36 20.78
N ASN A 476 1.65 60.19 20.20
CA ASN A 476 1.00 59.79 18.95
C ASN A 476 -0.51 59.60 19.13
N LEU A 477 -0.95 59.04 20.27
CA LEU A 477 -2.37 58.91 20.60
C LEU A 477 -3.06 60.29 20.66
N LYS A 478 -2.43 61.27 21.32
CA LYS A 478 -2.95 62.65 21.37
C LYS A 478 -3.14 63.24 19.97
N ILE A 479 -2.17 63.05 19.09
CA ILE A 479 -2.25 63.57 17.71
C ILE A 479 -3.38 62.86 16.95
N ALA A 480 -3.45 61.53 17.03
CA ALA A 480 -4.46 60.73 16.35
C ALA A 480 -5.89 61.10 16.81
N LEU A 481 -6.12 61.27 18.12
CA LEU A 481 -7.43 61.66 18.66
C LEU A 481 -7.81 63.08 18.23
N ASN A 482 -6.88 64.04 18.23
CA ASN A 482 -7.15 65.39 17.75
C ASN A 482 -7.53 65.41 16.25
N MET A 483 -6.85 64.61 15.43
CA MET A 483 -7.21 64.44 14.02
C MET A 483 -8.59 63.80 13.86
N ASN A 484 -8.90 62.79 14.67
CA ASN A 484 -10.19 62.11 14.66
C ASN A 484 -11.35 63.04 15.06
N THR A 485 -11.17 63.87 16.09
CA THR A 485 -12.14 64.90 16.51
C THR A 485 -12.44 65.88 15.38
N LYS A 486 -11.40 66.39 14.70
CA LYS A 486 -11.58 67.28 13.54
C LYS A 486 -12.32 66.59 12.40
N ARG A 487 -12.03 65.31 12.15
CA ARG A 487 -12.73 64.51 11.13
C ARG A 487 -14.19 64.28 11.49
N LEU A 488 -14.52 63.92 12.73
CA LEU A 488 -15.89 63.69 13.18
C LEU A 488 -16.77 64.94 13.06
N ALA A 489 -16.20 66.13 13.22
CA ALA A 489 -16.91 67.40 13.04
C ALA A 489 -17.41 67.62 11.60
N THR A 490 -16.74 67.00 10.61
CA THR A 490 -17.09 67.12 9.18
C THR A 490 -17.66 65.84 8.58
N ASN A 491 -17.42 64.70 9.23
CA ASN A 491 -17.97 63.40 8.89
C ASN A 491 -18.38 62.65 10.17
N PRO A 492 -19.62 62.86 10.66
CA PRO A 492 -20.12 62.20 11.86
C PRO A 492 -20.21 60.68 11.78
N SER A 493 -20.17 60.11 10.55
CA SER A 493 -20.20 58.66 10.33
C SER A 493 -18.81 58.00 10.40
N ALA A 494 -17.73 58.78 10.54
CA ALA A 494 -16.39 58.25 10.70
C ALA A 494 -16.24 57.51 12.04
N THR A 495 -15.31 56.55 12.10
CA THR A 495 -15.02 55.81 13.34
C THR A 495 -14.55 56.75 14.44
N ASP A 496 -15.17 56.64 15.62
CA ASP A 496 -14.78 57.35 16.83
C ASP A 496 -13.65 56.60 17.57
N LEU A 497 -12.43 57.10 17.39
CA LEU A 497 -11.23 56.50 17.99
C LEU A 497 -11.11 56.80 19.48
N LEU A 498 -11.75 57.85 19.99
CA LEU A 498 -11.79 58.14 21.42
C LEU A 498 -12.60 57.08 22.15
N THR A 499 -13.77 56.74 21.60
CA THR A 499 -14.60 55.65 22.15
C THR A 499 -13.88 54.30 22.05
N ALA A 500 -13.21 54.02 20.93
CA ALA A 500 -12.41 52.80 20.79
C ALA A 500 -11.26 52.72 21.81
N ALA A 501 -10.55 53.83 22.09
CA ALA A 501 -9.43 53.86 23.03
C ALA A 501 -9.81 53.48 24.47
N ARG A 502 -11.07 53.68 24.86
CA ARG A 502 -11.56 53.32 26.21
C ARG A 502 -11.57 51.81 26.44
N THR A 503 -11.82 51.03 25.39
CA THR A 503 -11.98 49.56 25.48
C THR A 503 -10.83 48.80 24.84
N ASP A 504 -10.02 49.44 23.99
CA ASP A 504 -8.85 48.82 23.37
C ASP A 504 -7.84 48.35 24.43
N GLN A 505 -7.57 47.04 24.44
CA GLN A 505 -6.71 46.39 25.42
C GLN A 505 -5.23 46.73 25.21
N ARG A 506 -4.85 47.17 24.00
CA ARG A 506 -3.47 47.58 23.67
C ARG A 506 -3.01 48.76 24.53
N PHE A 507 -3.94 49.56 25.05
CA PHE A 507 -3.65 50.68 25.96
C PHE A 507 -3.73 50.35 27.45
N ASN A 508 -3.97 49.09 27.85
CA ASN A 508 -4.15 48.72 29.26
C ASN A 508 -3.02 49.22 30.18
N ALA A 509 -1.77 49.11 29.72
CA ALA A 509 -0.59 49.58 30.47
C ALA A 509 -0.59 51.10 30.72
N LEU A 510 -1.31 51.87 29.90
CA LEU A 510 -1.37 53.33 29.98
C LEU A 510 -2.58 53.85 30.76
N ARG A 511 -3.63 53.05 30.97
CA ARG A 511 -4.93 53.51 31.53
C ARG A 511 -4.84 54.15 32.91
N ALA A 512 -3.89 53.71 33.73
CA ALA A 512 -3.67 54.26 35.07
C ALA A 512 -2.90 55.60 35.05
N LEU A 513 -2.31 55.98 33.92
CA LEU A 513 -1.53 57.21 33.81
C LEU A 513 -2.46 58.44 33.75
N PRO A 514 -2.21 59.48 34.57
CA PRO A 514 -2.98 60.72 34.51
C PRO A 514 -2.98 61.36 33.12
N GLU A 515 -1.89 61.21 32.38
CA GLU A 515 -1.74 61.72 31.02
C GLU A 515 -2.65 61.00 30.03
N PHE A 516 -2.83 59.68 30.18
CA PHE A 516 -3.77 58.92 29.36
C PHE A 516 -5.22 59.29 29.71
N GLN A 517 -5.56 59.40 30.99
CA GLN A 517 -6.93 59.77 31.42
C GLN A 517 -7.34 61.19 30.96
N LYS A 518 -6.37 62.09 30.80
CA LYS A 518 -6.61 63.41 30.19
C LYS A 518 -6.92 63.31 28.69
N LEU A 519 -6.32 62.35 27.97
CA LEU A 519 -6.53 62.13 26.54
C LEU A 519 -7.78 61.30 26.26
N VAL A 520 -8.04 60.31 27.11
CA VAL A 520 -9.14 59.35 27.02
C VAL A 520 -9.86 59.33 28.37
N PRO A 521 -10.75 60.29 28.65
CA PRO A 521 -11.49 60.32 29.90
C PRO A 521 -12.35 59.06 30.05
N PRO A 522 -12.43 58.48 31.25
CA PRO A 522 -13.42 57.44 31.55
C PRO A 522 -14.82 58.00 31.27
N GLN A 523 -15.72 57.13 30.81
CA GLN A 523 -17.13 57.49 30.64
C GLN A 523 -17.81 57.67 31.99
#